data_AF-A0AAW6WIF3-F1
#
_entry.id   AF-A0AAW6WIF3-F1
#
_cell.length_a   1.000
_cell.length_b   1.000
_cell.length_c   1.000
_cell.angle_alpha   90.00
_cell.angle_beta   90.00
_cell.angle_gamma   90.00
#
_symmetry.space_group_name_H-M   'P 1'
#
loop_
_entity.id
_entity.type
_entity.pdbx_description
1 polymer ?
#
loop_
_entity_poly.entity_id
_entity_poly.type
_entity_poly.pdbx_seq_one_letter_code
_entity_poly.pdbx_strand_id
1 'polypeptide(L)'
;MAKRSITDREIGLIKAMLAREMKNKDIQFYFNRQDRAVNSGRITQIRDKSYGPEVPQASEDDLNLFLSTFKPAAIGAVVTHSVVASEPTLEERAKSLFERRGRSGWFLKAHESETTECKESFCIKPEHRFADPLRSIAGLANNNGGFVFFGVKELPDGSLNVVGLNDETFALTDPADLNRSLAGSLNPIPVFTMLSLEFDGRLVGVVHVQKHDLPPVVAIKNVNNEFKEGAIYYRYVGETRTIKPGELQQIIAYREQKAIAEFSNRISRVAMGAAATLDLDTGKVEGRVGSFMIGEDLLPKIQFIREGQFTEKEGAPALRLIGDVEATSDQPQVVRDNITPDATIRNFLNNIVVREPRQYLLHSAHSNREWQPIWYYLHVAGLTTEQAIELMRKEEASQPSHRDGVIARLTGKRAAFNINQGKPKHLVAAFARGEIDEPADVPSAHKFALAVQGLPDGQENLDLFQQLLLKCYELSNGQTPQQRNLRSAVFRAACRLDELLYKAKVSGSFQPTMDRILPLS
;
A
#
# COMPACT_ATOMS: atom_id res chain seq x y z
N MET A 1 -5.41 15.69 -39.75
CA MET A 1 -4.44 16.68 -39.21
C MET A 1 -3.65 16.00 -38.11
N ALA A 2 -2.31 16.06 -38.14
CA ALA A 2 -1.47 15.40 -37.15
C ALA A 2 -1.75 15.96 -35.75
N LYS A 3 -2.05 15.07 -34.79
CA LYS A 3 -2.38 15.42 -33.40
C LYS A 3 -1.15 16.10 -32.78
N ARG A 4 -1.28 17.35 -32.35
CA ARG A 4 -0.19 18.12 -31.74
C ARG A 4 0.23 17.47 -30.42
N SER A 5 1.54 17.32 -30.23
CA SER A 5 2.10 16.75 -29.01
C SER A 5 2.04 17.72 -27.82
N ILE A 6 1.81 19.02 -28.03
CA ILE A 6 1.65 20.02 -26.96
C ILE A 6 0.27 20.65 -27.11
N THR A 7 -0.45 20.82 -26.00
CA THR A 7 -1.78 21.45 -26.00
C THR A 7 -1.68 22.95 -26.16
N ASP A 8 -2.74 23.59 -26.66
CA ASP A 8 -2.76 25.05 -26.82
C ASP A 8 -2.59 25.77 -25.48
N ARG A 9 -3.12 25.22 -24.38
CA ARG A 9 -2.88 25.77 -23.03
C ARG A 9 -1.39 25.77 -22.65
N GLU A 10 -0.68 24.69 -22.94
CA GLU A 10 0.76 24.58 -22.67
C GLU A 10 1.58 25.47 -23.58
N ILE A 11 1.20 25.61 -24.86
CA ILE A 11 1.84 26.57 -25.78
C ILE A 11 1.67 28.00 -25.25
N GLY A 12 0.50 28.37 -24.76
CA GLY A 12 0.25 29.68 -24.13
C GLY A 12 1.12 29.93 -22.90
N LEU A 13 1.28 28.93 -22.03
CA LEU A 13 2.17 29.01 -20.86
C LEU A 13 3.65 29.06 -21.25
N ILE A 14 4.08 28.28 -22.23
CA ILE A 14 5.47 28.32 -22.77
C ILE A 14 5.78 29.70 -23.33
N LYS A 15 4.84 30.32 -24.07
CA LYS A 15 4.99 31.70 -24.57
C LYS A 15 5.14 32.70 -23.42
N ALA A 16 4.35 32.55 -22.36
CA ALA A 16 4.43 33.43 -21.19
C ALA A 16 5.77 33.25 -20.42
N MET A 17 6.29 32.01 -20.33
CA MET A 17 7.61 31.74 -19.74
C MET A 17 8.76 32.28 -20.61
N LEU A 18 8.67 32.18 -21.93
CA LEU A 18 9.64 32.77 -22.86
C LEU A 18 9.65 34.30 -22.77
N ALA A 19 8.49 34.92 -22.56
CA ALA A 19 8.37 36.37 -22.33
C ALA A 19 9.02 36.80 -21.00
N ARG A 20 9.14 35.89 -20.02
CA ARG A 20 9.91 36.09 -18.77
C ARG A 20 11.40 35.74 -18.90
N GLU A 21 11.91 35.60 -20.12
CA GLU A 21 13.31 35.25 -20.42
C GLU A 21 13.80 33.93 -19.78
N MET A 22 12.87 33.02 -19.45
CA MET A 22 13.25 31.72 -18.90
C MET A 22 14.02 30.89 -19.93
N LYS A 23 15.08 30.20 -19.50
CA LYS A 23 15.89 29.38 -20.41
C LYS A 23 15.08 28.19 -20.90
N ASN A 24 15.28 27.79 -22.16
CA ASN A 24 14.58 26.64 -22.74
C ASN A 24 14.69 25.36 -21.89
N LYS A 25 15.82 25.15 -21.17
CA LYS A 25 16.00 24.01 -20.27
C LYS A 25 15.04 24.04 -19.08
N ASP A 26 14.77 25.23 -18.54
CA ASP A 26 13.96 25.43 -17.35
C ASP A 26 12.48 25.33 -17.73
N ILE A 27 12.09 25.91 -18.88
CA ILE A 27 10.76 25.74 -19.47
C ILE A 27 10.50 24.25 -19.74
N GLN A 28 11.47 23.54 -20.31
CA GLN A 28 11.36 22.11 -20.59
C GLN A 28 11.00 21.31 -19.34
N PHE A 29 11.56 21.65 -18.18
CA PHE A 29 11.31 20.97 -16.91
C PHE A 29 9.82 20.96 -16.52
N TYR A 30 9.11 22.08 -16.73
CA TYR A 30 7.69 22.19 -16.36
C TYR A 30 6.75 21.36 -17.25
N PHE A 31 7.14 21.07 -18.49
CA PHE A 31 6.27 20.39 -19.46
C PHE A 31 6.73 18.97 -19.82
N ASN A 32 7.88 18.54 -19.30
CA ASN A 32 8.38 17.20 -19.53
C ASN A 32 7.57 16.18 -18.70
N ARG A 33 6.98 15.17 -19.36
CA ARG A 33 6.23 14.09 -18.70
C ARG A 33 6.83 12.74 -19.10
N GLN A 34 6.72 11.73 -18.23
CA GLN A 34 7.27 10.38 -18.47
C GLN A 34 6.73 9.72 -19.76
N ASP A 35 5.53 10.08 -20.20
CA ASP A 35 4.85 9.59 -21.40
C ASP A 35 4.92 10.55 -22.60
N ARG A 36 5.48 11.76 -22.42
CA ARG A 36 5.49 12.80 -23.44
C ARG A 36 6.63 13.79 -23.23
N ALA A 37 7.76 13.55 -23.90
CA ALA A 37 8.91 14.44 -23.83
C ALA A 37 8.65 15.73 -24.63
N VAL A 38 8.58 16.86 -23.93
CA VAL A 38 8.74 18.18 -24.56
C VAL A 38 10.24 18.41 -24.69
N ASN A 39 10.76 18.43 -25.92
CA ASN A 39 12.18 18.68 -26.16
C ASN A 39 12.44 20.19 -26.31
N SER A 40 13.67 20.61 -26.01
CA SER A 40 14.13 22.01 -26.17
C SER A 40 13.90 22.55 -27.59
N GLY A 41 13.96 21.68 -28.61
CA GLY A 41 13.66 22.02 -29.99
C GLY A 41 12.22 22.51 -30.20
N ARG A 42 11.23 21.93 -29.51
CA ARG A 42 9.83 22.36 -29.62
C ARG A 42 9.59 23.72 -28.96
N ILE A 43 10.30 24.01 -27.87
CA ILE A 43 10.27 25.32 -27.20
C ILE A 43 10.85 26.39 -28.12
N THR A 44 11.98 26.10 -28.80
CA THR A 44 12.53 26.97 -29.84
C THR A 44 11.53 27.21 -30.97
N GLN A 45 10.83 26.19 -31.45
CA GLN A 45 9.81 26.35 -32.49
C GLN A 45 8.62 27.20 -32.05
N ILE A 46 8.22 27.14 -30.77
CA ILE A 46 7.19 28.02 -30.20
C ILE A 46 7.71 29.47 -30.13
N ARG A 47 8.97 29.67 -29.72
CA ARG A 47 9.63 30.98 -29.68
C ARG A 47 9.66 31.63 -31.06
N ASP A 48 10.05 30.86 -32.07
CA ASP A 48 10.23 31.32 -33.45
C ASP A 48 8.90 31.30 -34.23
N LYS A 49 7.76 31.07 -33.54
CA LYS A 49 6.39 31.04 -34.08
C LYS A 49 6.15 30.02 -35.20
N SER A 50 7.03 29.03 -35.35
CA SER A 50 6.87 27.91 -36.29
C SER A 50 5.97 26.79 -35.75
N TYR A 51 5.62 26.82 -34.46
CA TYR A 51 4.72 25.88 -33.82
C TYR A 51 3.68 26.58 -32.94
N GLY A 52 2.39 26.35 -33.21
CA GLY A 52 1.26 27.00 -32.52
C GLY A 52 1.24 28.54 -32.59
N PRO A 53 1.53 29.19 -33.74
CA PRO A 53 1.51 30.66 -33.85
C PRO A 53 0.16 31.29 -33.45
N GLU A 54 -0.94 30.60 -33.72
CA GLU A 54 -2.31 31.05 -33.46
C GLU A 54 -2.71 31.05 -31.98
N VAL A 55 -1.94 30.37 -31.14
CA VAL A 55 -2.26 30.26 -29.70
C VAL A 55 -1.85 31.55 -28.98
N PRO A 56 -2.76 32.23 -28.26
CA PRO A 56 -2.40 33.42 -27.50
C PRO A 56 -1.46 33.08 -26.33
N GLN A 57 -0.62 34.03 -25.95
CA GLN A 57 0.17 33.92 -24.72
C GLN A 57 -0.77 33.85 -23.50
N ALA A 58 -0.46 32.99 -22.53
CA ALA A 58 -1.22 32.92 -21.28
C ALA A 58 -1.06 34.20 -20.44
N SER A 59 -2.05 34.52 -19.61
CA SER A 59 -1.98 35.66 -18.69
C SER A 59 -0.89 35.46 -17.62
N GLU A 60 -0.42 36.54 -17.02
CA GLU A 60 0.55 36.45 -15.92
C GLU A 60 -0.01 35.70 -14.70
N ASP A 61 -1.30 35.89 -14.42
CA ASP A 61 -1.98 35.21 -13.32
C ASP A 61 -2.09 33.70 -13.57
N ASP A 62 -2.41 33.28 -14.79
CA ASP A 62 -2.44 31.87 -15.18
C ASP A 62 -1.05 31.23 -15.09
N LEU A 63 0.00 31.97 -15.47
CA LEU A 63 1.37 31.50 -15.35
C LEU A 63 1.79 31.37 -13.88
N ASN A 64 1.44 32.34 -13.03
CA ASN A 64 1.76 32.31 -11.60
C ASN A 64 1.03 31.16 -10.88
N LEU A 65 -0.25 30.94 -11.20
CA LEU A 65 -1.03 29.81 -10.68
C LEU A 65 -0.44 28.47 -11.15
N PHE A 66 -0.02 28.39 -12.41
CA PHE A 66 0.63 27.18 -12.94
C PHE A 66 1.95 26.87 -12.21
N LEU A 67 2.79 27.88 -12.00
CA LEU A 67 4.08 27.75 -11.31
C LEU A 67 3.89 27.39 -9.82
N SER A 68 2.89 27.94 -9.14
CA SER A 68 2.64 27.67 -7.71
C SER A 68 2.08 26.26 -7.44
N THR A 69 1.40 25.67 -8.42
CA THR A 69 0.86 24.31 -8.32
C THR A 69 1.94 23.24 -8.57
N PHE A 70 3.10 23.62 -9.10
CA PHE A 70 4.19 22.71 -9.44
C PHE A 70 5.11 22.48 -8.22
N LYS A 71 4.83 21.48 -7.39
CA LYS A 71 5.73 21.02 -6.33
C LYS A 71 6.93 20.27 -6.94
N PRO A 72 8.19 20.69 -6.69
CA PRO A 72 9.35 19.95 -7.19
C PRO A 72 9.38 18.55 -6.58
N ALA A 73 9.36 17.51 -7.41
CA ALA A 73 9.83 16.21 -6.97
C ALA A 73 11.32 16.36 -6.66
N ALA A 74 11.66 16.31 -5.37
CA ALA A 74 13.03 16.35 -4.90
C ALA A 74 13.82 15.19 -5.52
N ILE A 75 14.79 15.50 -6.40
CA ILE A 75 16.08 14.82 -6.57
C ILE A 75 17.01 15.80 -7.31
N GLY A 76 18.11 16.14 -6.63
CA GLY A 76 19.35 16.78 -7.05
C GLY A 76 19.43 17.54 -8.37
N ALA A 77 19.54 18.87 -8.28
CA ALA A 77 20.45 19.65 -9.12
C ALA A 77 20.72 21.02 -8.49
N VAL A 78 22.01 21.37 -8.42
CA VAL A 78 22.57 22.65 -7.96
C VAL A 78 21.91 23.83 -8.66
N VAL A 79 21.25 24.70 -7.91
CA VAL A 79 20.71 25.98 -8.41
C VAL A 79 21.79 27.04 -8.27
N THR A 80 22.37 27.45 -9.40
CA THR A 80 23.13 28.70 -9.48
C THR A 80 22.20 29.81 -9.98
N HIS A 81 22.01 30.78 -9.09
CA HIS A 81 21.53 32.16 -9.27
C HIS A 81 20.18 32.39 -9.96
N SER A 82 19.18 32.72 -9.14
CA SER A 82 18.19 33.75 -9.43
C SER A 82 17.80 34.40 -8.10
N VAL A 83 17.82 35.73 -8.04
CA VAL A 83 17.48 36.54 -6.87
C VAL A 83 15.98 36.44 -6.62
N VAL A 84 15.57 35.34 -5.99
CA VAL A 84 14.31 35.25 -5.25
C VAL A 84 14.56 36.03 -3.96
N ALA A 85 13.66 36.92 -3.55
CA ALA A 85 13.70 37.46 -2.20
C ALA A 85 13.78 36.26 -1.25
N SER A 86 14.97 36.02 -0.68
CA SER A 86 15.20 34.78 0.05
C SER A 86 14.19 34.76 1.19
N GLU A 87 13.52 33.62 1.38
CA GLU A 87 12.81 33.42 2.63
C GLU A 87 13.77 33.77 3.76
N PRO A 88 13.37 34.63 4.72
CA PRO A 88 14.25 35.05 5.78
C PRO A 88 14.75 33.81 6.50
N THR A 89 16.07 33.73 6.64
CA THR A 89 16.74 32.62 7.32
C THR A 89 16.17 32.43 8.71
N LEU A 90 16.35 31.24 9.30
CA LEU A 90 15.90 30.98 10.66
C LEU A 90 16.49 31.99 11.66
N GLU A 91 17.76 32.38 11.45
CA GLU A 91 18.42 33.42 12.22
C GLU A 91 17.70 34.76 12.05
N GLU A 92 17.46 35.22 10.83
CA GLU A 92 16.77 36.49 10.55
C GLU A 92 15.35 36.50 11.13
N ARG A 93 14.61 35.40 11.03
CA ARG A 93 13.30 35.24 11.64
C ARG A 93 13.37 35.37 13.16
N ALA A 94 14.29 34.66 13.80
CA ALA A 94 14.48 34.71 15.24
C ALA A 94 14.90 36.12 15.70
N LYS A 95 15.85 36.75 15.01
CA LYS A 95 16.34 38.10 15.29
C LYS A 95 15.26 39.16 15.08
N SER A 96 14.37 38.96 14.09
CA SER A 96 13.26 39.88 13.81
C SER A 96 12.22 39.95 14.93
N LEU A 97 12.17 38.96 15.83
CA LEU A 97 11.30 38.99 17.00
C LEU A 97 11.81 39.94 18.09
N PHE A 98 13.04 40.43 17.98
CA PHE A 98 13.62 41.38 18.92
C PHE A 98 13.63 42.79 18.36
N GLU A 99 13.55 43.77 19.25
CA GLU A 99 13.72 45.19 18.95
C GLU A 99 14.62 45.86 19.99
N ARG A 100 15.36 46.87 19.55
CA ARG A 100 16.17 47.68 20.43
C ARG A 100 15.34 48.84 20.97
N ARG A 101 15.13 48.87 22.29
CA ARG A 101 14.39 49.95 22.98
C ARG A 101 15.35 50.99 23.54
N GLY A 102 15.97 51.76 22.65
CA GLY A 102 16.87 52.86 23.03
C GLY A 102 18.07 52.41 23.87
N ARG A 103 18.27 53.05 25.04
CA ARG A 103 19.33 52.71 26.01
C ARG A 103 18.98 51.51 26.90
N SER A 104 17.72 51.06 26.91
CA SER A 104 17.25 49.97 27.76
C SER A 104 17.68 48.59 27.26
N GLY A 105 18.25 48.50 26.04
CA GLY A 105 18.75 47.27 25.45
C GLY A 105 17.78 46.63 24.44
N TRP A 106 17.94 45.33 24.24
CA TRP A 106 17.15 44.53 23.31
C TRP A 106 16.02 43.80 24.05
N PHE A 107 14.83 43.82 23.46
CA PHE A 107 13.63 43.20 24.03
C PHE A 107 12.92 42.36 22.99
N LEU A 108 12.21 41.33 23.43
CA LEU A 108 11.23 40.66 22.57
C LEU A 108 10.10 41.65 22.26
N LYS A 109 9.76 41.80 20.97
CA LYS A 109 8.74 42.74 20.48
C LYS A 109 7.36 42.48 21.08
N ALA A 110 7.00 41.20 21.15
CA ALA A 110 5.77 40.71 21.76
C ALA A 110 6.09 40.06 23.12
N HIS A 111 5.08 39.90 23.97
CA HIS A 111 5.17 39.00 25.12
C HIS A 111 5.31 37.55 24.64
N GLU A 112 5.55 36.62 25.57
CA GLU A 112 5.54 35.21 25.22
C GLU A 112 4.19 34.80 24.59
N SER A 113 4.25 33.94 23.57
CA SER A 113 3.10 33.56 22.77
C SER A 113 2.97 32.04 22.70
N GLU A 114 1.98 31.57 21.94
CA GLU A 114 1.85 30.15 21.60
C GLU A 114 3.01 29.61 20.74
N THR A 115 3.87 30.48 20.20
CA THR A 115 5.05 30.15 19.39
C THR A 115 6.37 30.66 19.98
N THR A 116 6.34 31.23 21.19
CA THR A 116 7.54 31.82 21.80
C THR A 116 7.58 31.59 23.30
N GLU A 117 8.72 31.08 23.76
CA GLU A 117 9.06 30.85 25.17
C GLU A 117 10.42 31.52 25.46
N CYS A 118 10.56 32.15 26.63
CA CYS A 118 11.80 32.75 27.10
C CYS A 118 12.27 32.12 28.41
N LYS A 119 13.59 31.93 28.51
CA LYS A 119 14.27 31.40 29.69
C LYS A 119 15.51 32.24 29.98
N GLU A 120 15.74 32.55 31.25
CA GLU A 120 16.92 33.32 31.65
C GLU A 120 18.22 32.50 31.51
N SER A 121 18.16 31.19 31.76
CA SER A 121 19.34 30.32 31.78
C SER A 121 19.12 29.00 31.03
N PHE A 122 20.21 28.40 30.58
CA PHE A 122 20.23 27.09 29.92
C PHE A 122 20.99 26.07 30.77
N CYS A 123 20.35 24.94 31.11
CA CYS A 123 20.98 23.90 31.91
C CYS A 123 20.47 22.51 31.50
N ILE A 124 21.20 21.83 30.62
CA ILE A 124 20.85 20.49 30.14
C ILE A 124 21.24 19.36 31.13
N LYS A 125 22.28 19.59 31.94
CA LYS A 125 22.78 18.65 32.95
C LYS A 125 22.92 19.38 34.29
N PRO A 126 22.46 18.79 35.40
CA PRO A 126 21.74 17.52 35.54
C PRO A 126 20.29 17.59 35.02
N GLU A 127 19.77 16.46 34.53
CA GLU A 127 18.50 16.36 33.79
C GLU A 127 17.28 16.96 34.53
N HIS A 128 17.23 16.88 35.87
CA HIS A 128 16.13 17.45 36.65
C HIS A 128 15.99 18.97 36.55
N ARG A 129 17.05 19.70 36.14
CA ARG A 129 17.02 21.15 35.89
C ARG A 129 16.53 21.50 34.48
N PHE A 130 16.36 20.51 33.61
CA PHE A 130 15.92 20.70 32.22
C PHE A 130 14.43 20.40 32.02
N ALA A 131 13.68 20.10 33.08
CA ALA A 131 12.26 19.73 32.99
C ALA A 131 11.37 20.81 32.36
N ASP A 132 11.57 22.08 32.72
CA ASP A 132 10.76 23.18 32.22
C ASP A 132 11.05 23.53 30.73
N PRO A 133 12.31 23.55 30.27
CA PRO A 133 12.62 23.52 28.84
C PRO A 133 12.03 22.31 28.09
N LEU A 134 12.12 21.09 28.64
CA LEU A 134 11.51 19.89 28.05
C LEU A 134 10.00 20.06 27.87
N ARG A 135 9.33 20.61 28.88
CA ARG A 135 7.90 20.90 28.86
C ARG A 135 7.56 21.89 27.74
N SER A 136 8.33 22.99 27.64
CA SER A 136 8.13 24.04 26.64
C SER A 136 8.34 23.51 25.21
N ILE A 137 9.39 22.72 24.99
CA ILE A 137 9.68 22.08 23.70
C ILE A 137 8.54 21.14 23.29
N ALA A 138 8.06 20.31 24.22
CA ALA A 138 6.91 19.42 23.97
C ALA A 138 5.63 20.22 23.65
N GLY A 139 5.39 21.31 24.39
CA GLY A 139 4.24 22.19 24.21
C GLY A 139 4.21 22.87 22.83
N LEU A 140 5.36 23.36 22.37
CA LEU A 140 5.52 23.96 21.04
C LEU A 140 5.35 22.92 19.93
N ALA A 141 5.97 21.74 20.08
CA ALA A 141 5.90 20.66 19.09
C ALA A 141 4.45 20.14 18.88
N ASN A 142 3.65 20.12 19.95
CA ASN A 142 2.23 19.72 19.92
C ASN A 142 1.28 20.80 19.37
N ASN A 143 1.73 22.04 19.21
CA ASN A 143 0.93 23.13 18.70
C ASN A 143 1.41 23.57 17.30
N ASN A 144 2.05 24.75 17.18
CA ASN A 144 2.45 25.35 15.91
C ASN A 144 3.97 25.39 15.71
N GLY A 145 4.74 24.74 16.59
CA GLY A 145 6.17 24.97 16.70
C GLY A 145 6.47 26.38 17.23
N GLY A 146 7.74 26.77 17.18
CA GLY A 146 8.15 28.09 17.63
C GLY A 146 9.59 28.16 18.11
N PHE A 147 9.88 29.16 18.94
CA PHE A 147 11.21 29.44 19.46
C PHE A 147 11.25 29.37 20.97
N VAL A 148 12.29 28.73 21.51
CA VAL A 148 12.71 28.86 22.91
C VAL A 148 13.97 29.71 22.94
N PHE A 149 13.90 30.86 23.57
CA PHE A 149 15.01 31.81 23.73
C PHE A 149 15.63 31.68 25.12
N PHE A 150 16.93 31.45 25.17
CA PHE A 150 17.72 31.39 26.41
C PHE A 150 18.60 32.64 26.54
N GLY A 151 18.70 33.20 27.75
CA GLY A 151 19.35 34.50 27.99
C GLY A 151 18.38 35.68 27.89
N VAL A 152 17.08 35.43 28.05
CA VAL A 152 16.02 36.45 28.08
C VAL A 152 15.32 36.39 29.43
N LYS A 153 15.23 37.54 30.11
CA LYS A 153 14.67 37.66 31.46
C LYS A 153 13.40 38.49 31.42
N GLU A 154 12.36 38.00 32.07
CA GLU A 154 11.14 38.77 32.32
C GLU A 154 11.39 39.77 33.46
N LEU A 155 11.10 41.05 33.19
CA LEU A 155 11.19 42.14 34.15
C LEU A 155 9.86 42.31 34.90
N PRO A 156 9.81 43.03 36.04
CA PRO A 156 8.59 43.20 36.84
C PRO A 156 7.41 43.86 36.10
N ASP A 157 7.69 44.54 34.99
CA ASP A 157 6.69 45.16 34.11
C ASP A 157 6.17 44.20 33.01
N GLY A 158 6.58 42.93 33.04
CA GLY A 158 6.24 41.90 32.07
C GLY A 158 7.02 41.98 30.75
N SER A 159 7.98 42.90 30.63
CA SER A 159 8.82 43.00 29.44
C SER A 159 9.95 41.97 29.44
N LEU A 160 10.25 41.41 28.27
CA LEU A 160 11.24 40.36 28.09
C LEU A 160 12.57 40.95 27.57
N ASN A 161 13.52 41.13 28.47
CA ASN A 161 14.80 41.78 28.23
C ASN A 161 15.92 40.78 27.93
N VAL A 162 16.74 41.05 26.91
CA VAL A 162 17.94 40.26 26.60
C VAL A 162 19.02 40.54 27.63
N VAL A 163 19.25 39.58 28.53
CA VAL A 163 20.34 39.62 29.52
C VAL A 163 21.59 38.89 29.03
N GLY A 164 21.43 37.99 28.08
CA GLY A 164 22.47 37.10 27.59
C GLY A 164 22.64 35.87 28.48
N LEU A 165 23.31 34.86 27.94
CA LEU A 165 23.75 33.69 28.69
C LEU A 165 25.00 34.03 29.52
N ASN A 166 25.03 33.53 30.75
CA ASN A 166 26.12 33.80 31.70
C ASN A 166 27.37 32.94 31.45
N ASP A 167 27.27 31.95 30.56
CA ASP A 167 28.33 31.01 30.24
C ASP A 167 28.25 30.58 28.76
N GLU A 168 29.28 29.88 28.31
CA GLU A 168 29.36 29.31 26.96
C GLU A 168 28.68 27.93 26.87
N THR A 169 27.96 27.48 27.92
CA THR A 169 27.40 26.13 28.01
C THR A 169 26.49 25.84 26.81
N PHE A 170 25.65 26.79 26.40
CA PHE A 170 24.79 26.63 25.24
C PHE A 170 25.59 26.50 23.94
N ALA A 171 26.59 27.36 23.74
CA ALA A 171 27.43 27.38 22.53
C ALA A 171 28.28 26.10 22.38
N LEU A 172 28.72 25.54 23.51
CA LEU A 172 29.50 24.29 23.56
C LEU A 172 28.62 23.03 23.61
N THR A 173 27.29 23.17 23.75
CA THR A 173 26.40 22.01 23.78
C THR A 173 26.23 21.44 22.38
N ASP A 174 26.69 20.20 22.20
CA ASP A 174 26.41 19.42 21.01
C ASP A 174 24.89 19.21 20.86
N PRO A 175 24.27 19.54 19.71
CA PRO A 175 22.88 19.19 19.42
C PRO A 175 22.52 17.72 19.73
N ALA A 176 23.47 16.79 19.62
CA ALA A 176 23.27 15.39 19.96
C ALA A 176 22.98 15.17 21.45
N ASP A 177 23.50 16.01 22.35
CA ASP A 177 23.22 15.94 23.79
C ASP A 177 21.78 16.38 24.09
N LEU A 178 21.30 17.46 23.44
CA LEU A 178 19.89 17.87 23.52
C LEU A 178 18.97 16.81 22.92
N ASN A 179 19.33 16.26 21.77
CA ASN A 179 18.58 15.18 21.15
C ASN A 179 18.49 13.94 22.07
N ARG A 180 19.58 13.57 22.75
CA ARG A 180 19.59 12.44 23.71
C ARG A 180 18.66 12.70 24.90
N SER A 181 18.64 13.93 25.42
CA SER A 181 17.72 14.33 26.50
C SER A 181 16.26 14.27 26.05
N LEU A 182 15.95 14.78 24.86
CA LEU A 182 14.60 14.71 24.27
C LEU A 182 14.17 13.27 24.00
N ALA A 183 15.02 12.46 23.37
CA ALA A 183 14.76 11.06 23.06
C ALA A 183 14.54 10.20 24.31
N GLY A 184 15.23 10.51 25.41
CA GLY A 184 15.03 9.85 26.70
C GLY A 184 13.76 10.28 27.43
N SER A 185 13.12 11.37 27.02
CA SER A 185 12.02 12.02 27.78
C SER A 185 10.69 12.15 27.02
N LEU A 186 10.72 12.11 25.69
CA LEU A 186 9.59 12.39 24.82
C LEU A 186 9.46 11.35 23.70
N ASN A 187 8.22 11.05 23.30
CA ASN A 187 7.92 10.22 22.14
C ASN A 187 6.66 10.73 21.41
N PRO A 188 6.70 10.99 20.09
CA PRO A 188 7.89 11.01 19.22
C PRO A 188 8.88 12.14 19.57
N ILE A 189 10.09 12.08 19.03
CA ILE A 189 11.16 13.05 19.33
C ILE A 189 10.89 14.36 18.56
N PRO A 190 10.75 15.51 19.24
CA PRO A 190 10.60 16.80 18.55
C PRO A 190 11.79 17.11 17.63
N VAL A 191 11.50 17.60 16.42
CA VAL A 191 12.52 18.11 15.50
C VAL A 191 12.88 19.54 15.92
N PHE A 192 14.18 19.81 16.09
CA PHE A 192 14.66 21.10 16.52
C PHE A 192 15.93 21.54 15.79
N THR A 193 16.22 22.83 15.86
CA THR A 193 17.47 23.43 15.39
C THR A 193 17.99 24.38 16.46
N MET A 194 19.29 24.29 16.77
CA MET A 194 19.95 25.23 17.68
C MET A 194 20.72 26.27 16.88
N LEU A 195 20.64 27.52 17.31
CA LEU A 195 21.48 28.62 16.82
C LEU A 195 21.72 29.62 17.97
N SER A 196 22.70 30.49 17.79
CA SER A 196 22.99 31.56 18.74
C SER A 196 22.82 32.91 18.05
N LEU A 197 22.20 33.86 18.76
CA LEU A 197 22.08 35.24 18.33
C LEU A 197 22.97 36.11 19.20
N GLU A 198 23.65 37.08 18.60
CA GLU A 198 24.40 38.11 19.32
C GLU A 198 23.65 39.45 19.26
N PHE A 199 23.44 40.04 20.44
CA PHE A 199 22.82 41.35 20.63
C PHE A 199 23.71 42.24 21.49
N ASP A 200 24.39 43.22 20.89
CA ASP A 200 25.30 44.15 21.59
C ASP A 200 26.29 43.43 22.54
N GLY A 201 26.91 42.33 22.08
CA GLY A 201 27.86 41.52 22.85
C GLY A 201 27.22 40.54 23.85
N ARG A 202 25.89 40.43 23.89
CA ARG A 202 25.16 39.43 24.69
C ARG A 202 24.72 38.27 23.81
N LEU A 203 25.07 37.06 24.23
CA LEU A 203 24.71 35.83 23.52
C LEU A 203 23.33 35.32 23.96
N VAL A 204 22.43 35.10 23.01
CA VAL A 204 21.12 34.47 23.21
C VAL A 204 21.11 33.12 22.54
N GLY A 205 20.85 32.06 23.31
CA GLY A 205 20.66 30.72 22.77
C GLY A 205 19.26 30.57 22.18
N VAL A 206 19.13 29.95 21.01
CA VAL A 206 17.84 29.75 20.35
C VAL A 206 17.66 28.28 20.03
N VAL A 207 16.55 27.71 20.50
CA VAL A 207 16.08 26.39 20.06
C VAL A 207 14.79 26.60 19.28
N HIS A 208 14.86 26.44 17.96
CA HIS A 208 13.67 26.43 17.12
C HIS A 208 13.08 25.02 17.11
N VAL A 209 11.82 24.90 17.51
CA VAL A 209 11.07 23.66 17.55
C VAL A 209 10.07 23.65 16.41
N GLN A 210 10.12 22.62 15.56
CA GLN A 210 9.15 22.47 14.48
C GLN A 210 7.84 21.91 15.03
N LYS A 211 6.71 22.28 14.42
CA LYS A 211 5.45 21.56 14.63
C LYS A 211 5.68 20.10 14.26
N HIS A 212 5.34 19.18 15.16
CA HIS A 212 5.55 17.77 14.88
C HIS A 212 4.55 17.31 13.81
N ASP A 213 4.99 16.47 12.86
CA ASP A 213 4.15 15.98 11.75
C ASP A 213 3.09 14.96 12.18
N LEU A 214 3.33 14.34 13.33
CA LEU A 214 2.52 13.28 13.93
C LEU A 214 2.31 13.51 15.44
N PRO A 215 1.67 14.62 15.87
CA PRO A 215 1.37 14.86 17.28
C PRO A 215 0.33 13.83 17.79
N PRO A 216 0.23 13.51 19.09
CA PRO A 216 0.92 14.18 20.18
C PRO A 216 2.30 13.59 20.49
N VAL A 217 3.25 14.49 20.80
CA VAL A 217 4.45 14.25 21.57
C VAL A 217 4.06 14.06 23.04
N VAL A 218 4.38 12.89 23.58
CA VAL A 218 4.03 12.46 24.95
C VAL A 218 5.30 12.32 25.79
N ALA A 219 5.23 12.71 27.06
CA ALA A 219 6.28 12.43 28.03
C ALA A 219 6.34 10.93 28.36
N ILE A 220 7.52 10.31 28.25
CA ILE A 220 7.71 8.86 28.49
C ILE A 220 8.40 8.54 29.81
N LYS A 221 8.78 9.56 30.59
CA LYS A 221 9.30 9.40 31.95
C LYS A 221 8.98 10.62 32.79
N ASN A 222 9.12 10.45 34.10
CA ASN A 222 9.11 11.55 35.04
C ASN A 222 10.50 12.22 35.07
N VAL A 223 10.53 13.54 34.94
CA VAL A 223 11.69 14.37 35.23
C VAL A 223 11.23 15.38 36.26
N ASN A 224 11.75 15.28 37.49
CA ASN A 224 11.29 16.04 38.65
C ASN A 224 9.74 15.98 38.86
N ASN A 225 9.13 16.95 39.54
CA ASN A 225 7.68 16.99 39.79
C ASN A 225 6.88 17.76 38.72
N GLU A 226 7.55 18.44 37.80
CA GLU A 226 6.98 19.35 36.80
C GLU A 226 6.78 18.65 35.45
N PHE A 227 7.59 17.64 35.13
CA PHE A 227 7.49 16.86 33.90
C PHE A 227 7.10 15.41 34.20
N LYS A 228 5.81 15.10 34.03
CA LYS A 228 5.20 13.82 34.37
C LYS A 228 5.07 12.88 33.18
N GLU A 229 5.32 11.59 33.40
CA GLU A 229 5.09 10.51 32.43
C GLU A 229 3.61 10.43 32.01
N GLY A 230 3.37 10.15 30.73
CA GLY A 230 2.03 10.09 30.13
C GLY A 230 1.38 11.45 29.87
N ALA A 231 1.96 12.54 30.37
CA ALA A 231 1.45 13.88 30.12
C ALA A 231 1.74 14.33 28.68
N ILE A 232 0.76 14.98 28.08
CA ILE A 232 0.89 15.69 26.82
C ILE A 232 0.89 17.18 27.16
N TYR A 233 1.97 17.88 26.83
CA TYR A 233 2.08 19.32 27.04
C TYR A 233 1.65 20.08 25.80
N TYR A 234 1.05 21.25 26.01
CA TYR A 234 0.59 22.14 24.95
C TYR A 234 0.89 23.58 25.34
N ARG A 235 1.50 24.33 24.42
CA ARG A 235 1.82 25.74 24.62
C ARG A 235 0.59 26.60 24.28
N TYR A 236 0.09 27.31 25.28
CA TYR A 236 -0.90 28.37 25.15
C TYR A 236 -0.19 29.72 25.20
N VAL A 237 -0.92 30.81 24.96
CA VAL A 237 -0.38 32.16 25.12
C VAL A 237 0.15 32.33 26.55
N GLY A 238 1.45 32.61 26.69
CA GLY A 238 2.10 32.87 27.98
C GLY A 238 2.39 31.66 28.88
N GLU A 239 1.81 30.47 28.64
CA GLU A 239 2.09 29.29 29.47
C GLU A 239 2.09 27.95 28.72
N THR A 240 2.94 27.02 29.19
CA THR A 240 2.83 25.60 28.81
C THR A 240 2.19 24.81 29.94
N ARG A 241 1.11 24.10 29.62
CA ARG A 241 0.39 23.22 30.57
C ARG A 241 0.01 21.90 29.90
N THR A 242 -0.62 21.00 30.66
CA THR A 242 -1.19 19.78 30.08
C THR A 242 -2.25 20.13 29.05
N ILE A 243 -2.30 19.35 27.96
CA ILE A 243 -3.26 19.54 26.88
C ILE A 243 -4.68 19.46 27.42
N LYS A 244 -5.55 20.32 26.90
CA LYS A 244 -6.97 20.29 27.21
C LYS A 244 -7.70 19.34 26.24
N PRO A 245 -8.89 18.83 26.62
CA PRO A 245 -9.60 17.86 25.79
C PRO A 245 -9.92 18.34 24.37
N GLY A 246 -10.18 19.64 24.16
CA GLY A 246 -10.52 20.18 22.84
C GLY A 246 -9.36 20.10 21.85
N GLU A 247 -8.16 20.48 22.28
CA GLU A 247 -6.92 20.46 21.51
C GLU A 247 -6.50 19.01 21.23
N LEU A 248 -6.69 18.11 22.19
CA LEU A 248 -6.45 16.68 21.98
C LEU A 248 -7.41 16.09 20.93
N GLN A 249 -8.70 16.44 20.99
CA GLN A 249 -9.69 16.03 19.98
C GLN A 249 -9.33 16.57 18.59
N GLN A 250 -8.85 17.81 18.49
CA GLN A 250 -8.37 18.37 17.23
C GLN A 250 -7.17 17.60 16.66
N ILE A 251 -6.21 17.24 17.51
CA ILE A 251 -5.06 16.41 17.10
C ILE A 251 -5.53 15.05 16.59
N ILE A 252 -6.45 14.38 17.30
CA ILE A 252 -6.99 13.09 16.90
C ILE A 252 -7.72 13.21 15.55
N ALA A 253 -8.62 14.19 15.41
CA ALA A 253 -9.36 14.43 14.18
C ALA A 253 -8.44 14.74 13.00
N TYR A 254 -7.38 15.54 13.21
CA TYR A 254 -6.37 15.81 12.19
C TYR A 254 -5.63 14.54 11.77
N ARG A 255 -5.24 13.67 12.71
CA ARG A 255 -4.61 12.38 12.39
C ARG A 255 -5.54 11.46 11.62
N GLU A 256 -6.81 11.37 12.03
CA GLU A 256 -7.81 10.56 11.32
C GLU A 256 -8.03 11.08 9.90
N GLN A 257 -8.20 12.39 9.73
CA GLN A 257 -8.34 13.01 8.40
C GLN A 257 -7.10 12.80 7.54
N LYS A 258 -5.89 12.97 8.09
CA LYS A 258 -4.64 12.73 7.38
C LYS A 258 -4.50 11.26 6.98
N ALA A 259 -4.82 10.33 7.88
CA ALA A 259 -4.80 8.89 7.59
C ALA A 259 -5.84 8.52 6.52
N ILE A 260 -7.05 9.05 6.58
CA ILE A 260 -8.10 8.85 5.57
C ILE A 260 -7.67 9.44 4.23
N ALA A 261 -7.08 10.64 4.21
CA ALA A 261 -6.62 11.29 2.99
C ALA A 261 -5.43 10.53 2.37
N GLU A 262 -4.45 10.11 3.18
CA GLU A 262 -3.34 9.28 2.72
C GLU A 262 -3.81 7.91 2.22
N PHE A 263 -4.73 7.27 2.93
CA PHE A 263 -5.36 6.02 2.50
C PHE A 263 -6.12 6.21 1.20
N SER A 264 -6.94 7.25 1.09
CA SER A 264 -7.69 7.57 -0.13
C SER A 264 -6.77 7.91 -1.30
N ASN A 265 -5.67 8.63 -1.05
CA ASN A 265 -4.65 8.91 -2.06
C ASN A 265 -3.94 7.63 -2.51
N ARG A 266 -3.62 6.73 -1.59
CA ARG A 266 -3.04 5.42 -1.92
C ARG A 266 -4.03 4.57 -2.71
N ILE A 267 -5.29 4.44 -2.27
CA ILE A 267 -6.36 3.73 -2.98
C ILE A 267 -6.62 4.35 -4.35
N SER A 268 -6.65 5.67 -4.45
CA SER A 268 -6.81 6.38 -5.73
C SER A 268 -5.63 6.12 -6.65
N ARG A 269 -4.39 6.16 -6.15
CA ARG A 269 -3.20 5.80 -6.95
C ARG A 269 -3.20 4.34 -7.37
N VAL A 270 -3.67 3.43 -6.53
CA VAL A 270 -3.86 2.00 -6.87
C VAL A 270 -4.95 1.85 -7.93
N ALA A 271 -6.11 2.48 -7.74
CA ALA A 271 -7.24 2.45 -8.68
C ALA A 271 -6.92 3.12 -10.04
N MET A 272 -6.05 4.14 -10.05
CA MET A 272 -5.53 4.78 -11.25
C MET A 272 -4.28 4.08 -11.82
N GLY A 273 -3.80 2.99 -11.18
CA GLY A 273 -2.64 2.22 -11.59
C GLY A 273 -1.28 2.91 -11.42
N ALA A 274 -1.19 4.05 -10.70
CA ALA A 274 0.01 4.87 -10.54
C ALA A 274 0.90 4.50 -9.33
N ALA A 275 0.52 3.51 -8.53
CA ALA A 275 1.35 2.93 -7.48
C ALA A 275 1.24 1.41 -7.55
N ALA A 276 2.34 0.72 -7.23
CA ALA A 276 2.34 -0.73 -7.19
C ALA A 276 1.84 -1.22 -5.83
N THR A 277 0.87 -2.13 -5.80
CA THR A 277 0.31 -2.70 -4.57
C THR A 277 1.02 -4.01 -4.27
N LEU A 278 1.72 -4.11 -3.13
CA LEU A 278 2.33 -5.35 -2.66
C LEU A 278 1.38 -6.05 -1.70
N ASP A 279 0.93 -7.24 -2.08
CA ASP A 279 0.25 -8.17 -1.19
C ASP A 279 1.30 -8.98 -0.41
N LEU A 280 1.28 -8.87 0.91
CA LEU A 280 2.27 -9.50 1.80
C LEU A 280 1.96 -10.97 2.08
N ASP A 281 0.71 -11.41 1.87
CA ASP A 281 0.32 -12.81 2.00
C ASP A 281 0.70 -13.60 0.74
N THR A 282 0.77 -12.94 -0.42
CA THR A 282 1.07 -13.57 -1.71
C THR A 282 2.39 -13.15 -2.36
N GLY A 283 3.06 -12.12 -1.83
CA GLY A 283 4.29 -11.55 -2.39
C GLY A 283 4.10 -10.82 -3.72
N LYS A 284 2.85 -10.54 -4.11
CA LYS A 284 2.47 -10.01 -5.43
C LYS A 284 2.53 -8.50 -5.45
N VAL A 285 3.33 -7.91 -6.35
CA VAL A 285 3.42 -6.46 -6.57
C VAL A 285 2.69 -6.09 -7.87
N GLU A 286 1.65 -5.26 -7.80
CA GLU A 286 0.80 -4.87 -8.95
C GLU A 286 0.87 -3.38 -9.25
N GLY A 287 1.53 -2.96 -10.34
CA GLY A 287 1.56 -1.55 -10.79
C GLY A 287 1.29 -1.34 -12.30
N ARG A 288 1.34 -0.09 -12.78
CA ARG A 288 1.04 0.27 -14.19
C ARG A 288 1.84 -0.46 -15.26
N VAL A 289 3.08 -0.85 -14.93
CA VAL A 289 4.06 -1.41 -15.89
C VAL A 289 4.05 -2.94 -15.87
N GLY A 290 3.15 -3.54 -15.10
CA GLY A 290 3.03 -5.00 -14.95
C GLY A 290 2.95 -5.41 -13.49
N SER A 291 2.66 -6.69 -13.29
CA SER A 291 2.73 -7.35 -11.99
C SER A 291 3.97 -8.23 -11.93
N PHE A 292 4.77 -8.11 -10.88
CA PHE A 292 5.87 -9.04 -10.61
C PHE A 292 5.69 -9.64 -9.23
N MET A 293 6.20 -10.85 -9.03
CA MET A 293 6.04 -11.59 -7.78
C MET A 293 7.40 -11.72 -7.11
N ILE A 294 7.47 -11.36 -5.83
CA ILE A 294 8.67 -11.57 -5.03
C ILE A 294 8.63 -13.01 -4.52
N GLY A 295 9.70 -13.77 -4.77
CA GLY A 295 9.82 -15.15 -4.29
C GLY A 295 9.64 -15.24 -2.77
N GLU A 296 8.97 -16.28 -2.30
CA GLU A 296 8.66 -16.49 -0.88
C GLU A 296 9.92 -16.56 -0.01
N ASP A 297 11.05 -16.98 -0.58
CA ASP A 297 12.37 -17.00 0.06
C ASP A 297 13.01 -15.60 0.20
N LEU A 298 12.52 -14.62 -0.57
CA LEU A 298 12.95 -13.22 -0.53
C LEU A 298 12.07 -12.39 0.42
N LEU A 299 10.82 -12.78 0.68
CA LEU A 299 9.92 -12.05 1.59
C LEU A 299 10.49 -11.87 3.01
N PRO A 300 11.12 -12.88 3.66
CA PRO A 300 11.79 -12.70 4.95
C PRO A 300 13.06 -11.86 4.87
N LYS A 301 13.65 -11.73 3.67
CA LYS A 301 14.86 -10.94 3.39
C LYS A 301 14.53 -9.49 3.04
N ILE A 302 13.26 -9.16 2.78
CA ILE A 302 12.78 -7.78 2.73
C ILE A 302 12.84 -7.21 4.14
N GLN A 303 13.94 -6.55 4.48
CA GLN A 303 14.01 -5.74 5.69
C GLN A 303 13.13 -4.50 5.51
N PHE A 304 11.95 -4.51 6.12
CA PHE A 304 11.15 -3.31 6.28
C PHE A 304 11.82 -2.40 7.30
N ILE A 305 12.54 -1.38 6.81
CA ILE A 305 12.89 -0.25 7.65
C ILE A 305 11.61 0.56 7.81
N ARG A 306 11.04 0.58 9.01
CA ARG A 306 9.96 1.53 9.34
C ARG A 306 10.48 2.94 9.10
N GLU A 307 9.76 3.75 8.34
CA GLU A 307 10.01 5.20 8.28
C GLU A 307 10.09 5.73 9.72
N GLY A 308 11.29 6.15 10.14
CA GLY A 308 11.58 6.62 11.51
C GLY A 308 12.87 6.11 12.14
N GLN A 309 13.52 5.06 11.62
CA GLN A 309 14.87 4.63 12.06
C GLN A 309 15.91 4.86 10.96
N PHE A 310 16.29 6.11 10.74
CA PHE A 310 17.54 6.44 10.04
C PHE A 310 18.55 6.93 11.08
N THR A 311 19.58 6.12 11.33
CA THR A 311 20.85 6.63 11.86
C THR A 311 21.79 6.68 10.67
N GLU A 312 21.77 7.80 9.93
CA GLU A 312 22.73 8.04 8.87
C GLU A 312 24.13 8.09 9.49
N LYS A 313 24.98 7.12 9.11
CA LYS A 313 26.42 7.29 9.17
C LYS A 313 26.87 7.61 7.76
N GLU A 314 27.50 8.78 7.59
CA GLU A 314 28.05 9.21 6.30
C GLU A 314 28.91 8.11 5.66
N GLY A 315 28.62 7.79 4.40
CA GLY A 315 29.47 6.95 3.56
C GLY A 315 29.07 5.48 3.38
N ALA A 316 27.98 4.99 4.00
CA ALA A 316 27.50 3.63 3.75
C ALA A 316 26.57 3.57 2.51
N PRO A 317 26.74 2.60 1.60
CA PRO A 317 26.01 2.57 0.34
C PRO A 317 24.52 2.33 0.58
N ALA A 318 23.67 3.16 -0.03
CA ALA A 318 22.24 2.87 -0.15
C ALA A 318 22.09 1.48 -0.80
N LEU A 319 21.39 0.58 -0.09
CA LEU A 319 21.28 -0.84 -0.38
C LEU A 319 21.01 -1.12 -1.87
N ARG A 320 21.92 -1.90 -2.47
CA ARG A 320 21.81 -2.42 -3.83
C ARG A 320 21.09 -3.78 -3.76
N LEU A 321 19.89 -3.85 -4.33
CA LEU A 321 19.22 -5.13 -4.58
C LEU A 321 20.01 -5.85 -5.69
N ILE A 322 20.84 -6.83 -5.33
CA ILE A 322 21.48 -7.73 -6.31
C ILE A 322 20.68 -9.04 -6.28
N GLY A 323 19.85 -9.20 -7.30
CA GLY A 323 19.23 -10.47 -7.67
C GLY A 323 19.11 -10.46 -9.18
N ASP A 324 19.39 -11.58 -9.84
CA ASP A 324 19.29 -11.70 -11.28
C ASP A 324 17.84 -11.48 -11.70
N VAL A 325 17.56 -10.29 -12.24
CA VAL A 325 16.26 -9.97 -12.82
C VAL A 325 16.25 -10.53 -14.24
N GLU A 326 15.70 -11.72 -14.41
CA GLU A 326 15.32 -12.19 -15.74
C GLU A 326 14.08 -11.40 -16.18
N ALA A 327 14.28 -10.50 -17.15
CA ALA A 327 13.18 -9.85 -17.84
C ALA A 327 12.51 -10.89 -18.75
N THR A 328 11.46 -11.55 -18.26
CA THR A 328 10.70 -12.49 -19.08
C THR A 328 9.68 -11.73 -19.93
N SER A 329 9.99 -11.61 -21.22
CA SER A 329 9.08 -11.17 -22.28
C SER A 329 8.00 -12.24 -22.56
N ASP A 330 6.74 -11.80 -22.51
CA ASP A 330 5.51 -12.41 -23.04
C ASP A 330 5.18 -13.90 -22.77
N GLN A 331 4.11 -14.06 -21.94
CA GLN A 331 3.16 -15.16 -21.74
C GLN A 331 3.51 -16.36 -20.83
N PRO A 332 2.52 -16.99 -20.13
CA PRO A 332 1.24 -16.50 -19.62
C PRO A 332 1.14 -16.67 -18.08
N GLN A 333 0.76 -15.58 -17.42
CA GLN A 333 -0.02 -15.49 -16.18
C GLN A 333 -0.24 -16.83 -15.41
N VAL A 334 0.38 -17.04 -14.25
CA VAL A 334 -0.14 -17.98 -13.23
C VAL A 334 -0.74 -17.14 -12.12
N VAL A 335 -2.03 -16.84 -12.26
CA VAL A 335 -2.85 -16.53 -11.08
C VAL A 335 -2.90 -17.84 -10.30
N ARG A 336 -2.22 -17.93 -9.16
CA ARG A 336 -2.59 -18.95 -8.17
C ARG A 336 -3.86 -18.46 -7.48
N ASP A 337 -4.99 -18.65 -8.16
CA ASP A 337 -6.27 -18.65 -7.47
C ASP A 337 -6.19 -19.75 -6.40
N ASN A 338 -6.56 -19.44 -5.16
CA ASN A 338 -6.69 -20.47 -4.13
C ASN A 338 -7.60 -21.56 -4.68
N ILE A 339 -7.05 -22.76 -4.89
CA ILE A 339 -7.84 -23.90 -5.34
C ILE A 339 -8.75 -24.27 -4.17
N THR A 340 -10.06 -24.13 -4.40
CA THR A 340 -11.10 -24.47 -3.42
C THR A 340 -11.92 -25.63 -3.95
N PRO A 341 -12.62 -26.38 -3.08
CA PRO A 341 -13.57 -27.40 -3.54
C PRO A 341 -14.65 -26.84 -4.47
N ASP A 342 -15.01 -25.57 -4.29
CA ASP A 342 -15.91 -24.83 -5.17
C ASP A 342 -15.32 -24.63 -6.56
N ALA A 343 -14.07 -24.21 -6.65
CA ALA A 343 -13.37 -24.08 -7.93
C ALA A 343 -13.22 -25.44 -8.62
N THR A 344 -12.90 -26.51 -7.87
CA THR A 344 -12.68 -27.83 -8.47
C THR A 344 -13.94 -28.39 -9.13
N ILE A 345 -15.11 -28.22 -8.52
CA ILE A 345 -16.37 -28.67 -9.11
C ILE A 345 -16.87 -27.72 -10.22
N ARG A 346 -16.75 -26.39 -10.05
CA ARG A 346 -17.22 -25.43 -11.06
C ARG A 346 -16.43 -25.52 -12.36
N ASN A 347 -15.10 -25.65 -12.26
CA ASN A 347 -14.26 -25.75 -13.45
C ASN A 347 -14.56 -27.05 -14.22
N PHE A 348 -14.77 -28.16 -13.51
CA PHE A 348 -15.23 -29.40 -14.12
C PHE A 348 -16.60 -29.23 -14.79
N LEU A 349 -17.61 -28.70 -14.09
CA LEU A 349 -18.98 -28.59 -14.63
C LEU A 349 -19.08 -27.58 -15.79
N ASN A 350 -18.19 -26.59 -15.87
CA ASN A 350 -18.12 -25.62 -16.97
C ASN A 350 -17.09 -25.98 -18.06
N ASN A 351 -16.41 -27.13 -17.96
CA ASN A 351 -15.31 -27.54 -18.84
C ASN A 351 -14.20 -26.48 -19.00
N ILE A 352 -13.85 -25.78 -17.92
CA ILE A 352 -12.81 -24.74 -17.91
C ILE A 352 -11.42 -25.39 -17.89
N VAL A 353 -10.65 -25.22 -18.96
CA VAL A 353 -9.24 -25.64 -19.02
C VAL A 353 -8.41 -24.79 -18.06
N VAL A 354 -8.00 -25.41 -16.95
CA VAL A 354 -7.17 -24.76 -15.92
C VAL A 354 -5.69 -24.78 -16.29
N ARG A 355 -4.94 -23.76 -15.86
CA ARG A 355 -3.49 -23.62 -16.15
C ARG A 355 -2.61 -24.65 -15.44
N GLU A 356 -2.93 -24.98 -14.19
CA GLU A 356 -2.18 -25.95 -13.38
C GLU A 356 -3.06 -27.14 -12.96
N PRO A 357 -3.50 -28.01 -13.89
CA PRO A 357 -4.44 -29.11 -13.60
C PRO A 357 -3.92 -30.11 -12.56
N ARG A 358 -2.58 -30.26 -12.45
CA ARG A 358 -1.95 -31.08 -11.40
C ARG A 358 -2.25 -30.58 -10.00
N GLN A 359 -2.30 -29.26 -9.80
CA GLN A 359 -2.60 -28.66 -8.49
C GLN A 359 -4.06 -28.92 -8.07
N TYR A 360 -4.99 -29.00 -9.03
CA TYR A 360 -6.38 -29.37 -8.77
C TYR A 360 -6.54 -30.82 -8.34
N LEU A 361 -5.72 -31.73 -8.89
CA LEU A 361 -5.64 -33.11 -8.41
C LEU A 361 -5.09 -33.16 -6.99
N LEU A 362 -3.95 -32.54 -6.72
CA LEU A 362 -3.30 -32.57 -5.40
C LEU A 362 -4.15 -31.91 -4.31
N HIS A 363 -4.93 -30.87 -4.64
CA HIS A 363 -5.87 -30.23 -3.72
C HIS A 363 -6.83 -31.22 -3.05
N SER A 364 -7.19 -32.34 -3.70
CA SER A 364 -8.02 -33.37 -3.11
C SER A 364 -7.42 -34.00 -1.83
N ALA A 365 -6.09 -33.97 -1.66
CA ALA A 365 -5.37 -34.41 -0.47
C ALA A 365 -5.45 -33.42 0.71
N HIS A 366 -5.88 -32.18 0.45
CA HIS A 366 -5.94 -31.10 1.44
C HIS A 366 -7.35 -30.57 1.69
N SER A 367 -8.30 -30.95 0.85
CA SER A 367 -9.71 -30.57 0.94
C SER A 367 -10.42 -31.32 2.08
N ASN A 368 -11.27 -30.62 2.83
CA ASN A 368 -12.19 -31.25 3.79
C ASN A 368 -13.35 -32.02 3.13
N ARG A 369 -13.48 -31.97 1.80
CA ARG A 369 -14.42 -32.75 1.00
C ARG A 369 -13.70 -33.89 0.29
N GLU A 370 -14.13 -35.11 0.59
CA GLU A 370 -13.58 -36.34 0.01
C GLU A 370 -13.94 -36.51 -1.48
N TRP A 371 -15.19 -36.18 -1.86
CA TRP A 371 -15.65 -36.33 -3.24
C TRP A 371 -15.34 -35.07 -4.04
N GLN A 372 -14.30 -35.15 -4.89
CA GLN A 372 -13.99 -34.15 -5.91
C GLN A 372 -13.71 -34.81 -7.28
N PRO A 373 -13.97 -34.12 -8.41
CA PRO A 373 -13.56 -34.59 -9.72
C PRO A 373 -12.04 -34.77 -9.77
N ILE A 374 -11.58 -35.90 -10.30
CA ILE A 374 -10.15 -36.22 -10.42
C ILE A 374 -9.78 -36.61 -11.85
N TRP A 375 -10.67 -37.30 -12.57
CA TRP A 375 -10.37 -37.84 -13.90
C TRP A 375 -10.26 -36.73 -14.94
N TYR A 376 -11.09 -35.71 -14.85
CA TYR A 376 -11.00 -34.48 -15.64
C TYR A 376 -9.63 -33.82 -15.51
N TYR A 377 -9.15 -33.63 -14.28
CA TYR A 377 -7.85 -32.99 -14.03
C TYR A 377 -6.68 -33.86 -14.45
N LEU A 378 -6.78 -35.19 -14.32
CA LEU A 378 -5.79 -36.12 -14.90
C LEU A 378 -5.75 -36.00 -16.43
N HIS A 379 -6.91 -36.00 -17.07
CA HIS A 379 -7.05 -35.91 -18.52
C HIS A 379 -6.49 -34.59 -19.06
N VAL A 380 -6.86 -33.46 -18.46
CA VAL A 380 -6.36 -32.14 -18.85
C VAL A 380 -4.86 -32.00 -18.56
N ALA A 381 -4.35 -32.64 -17.50
CA ALA A 381 -2.92 -32.65 -17.20
C ALA A 381 -2.09 -33.59 -18.10
N GLY A 382 -2.75 -34.43 -18.91
CA GLY A 382 -2.08 -35.48 -19.69
C GLY A 382 -1.36 -36.52 -18.81
N LEU A 383 -1.85 -36.75 -17.58
CA LEU A 383 -1.24 -37.70 -16.64
C LEU A 383 -1.87 -39.08 -16.76
N THR A 384 -1.05 -40.12 -16.70
CA THR A 384 -1.55 -41.50 -16.56
C THR A 384 -2.01 -41.77 -15.12
N THR A 385 -2.80 -42.82 -14.95
CA THR A 385 -3.27 -43.27 -13.63
C THR A 385 -2.09 -43.58 -12.69
N GLU A 386 -1.04 -44.20 -13.21
CA GLU A 386 0.17 -44.57 -12.46
C GLU A 386 0.91 -43.33 -11.98
N GLN A 387 1.10 -42.34 -12.85
CA GLN A 387 1.74 -41.07 -12.50
C GLN A 387 0.93 -40.32 -11.44
N ALA A 388 -0.40 -40.31 -11.56
CA ALA A 388 -1.26 -39.68 -10.56
C ALA A 388 -1.19 -40.38 -9.20
N ILE A 389 -1.13 -41.71 -9.16
CA ILE A 389 -0.94 -42.47 -7.91
C ILE A 389 0.40 -42.14 -7.27
N GLU A 390 1.48 -42.05 -8.06
CA GLU A 390 2.80 -41.70 -7.56
C GLU A 390 2.83 -40.28 -6.98
N LEU A 391 2.24 -39.31 -7.68
CA LEU A 391 2.09 -37.94 -7.20
C LEU A 391 1.34 -37.89 -5.87
N MET A 392 0.18 -38.55 -5.80
CA MET A 392 -0.62 -38.57 -4.58
C MET A 392 0.11 -39.23 -3.40
N ARG A 393 0.95 -40.26 -3.64
CA ARG A 393 1.73 -40.90 -2.57
C ARG A 393 2.86 -40.01 -2.03
N LYS A 394 3.42 -39.15 -2.87
CA LYS A 394 4.49 -38.21 -2.50
C LYS A 394 3.95 -36.95 -1.80
N GLU A 395 2.66 -36.64 -1.97
CA GLU A 395 2.04 -35.44 -1.41
C GLU A 395 1.93 -35.49 0.13
N GLU A 396 2.35 -34.40 0.78
CA GLU A 396 2.23 -34.19 2.23
C GLU A 396 0.80 -33.77 2.61
N ALA A 397 -0.13 -34.73 2.56
CA ALA A 397 -1.55 -34.50 2.74
C ALA A 397 -1.94 -33.97 4.14
N SER A 398 -2.66 -32.85 4.20
CA SER A 398 -3.33 -32.40 5.44
C SER A 398 -4.60 -33.22 5.75
N GLN A 399 -5.12 -33.98 4.78
CA GLN A 399 -6.21 -34.95 4.93
C GLN A 399 -5.79 -36.33 4.36
N PRO A 400 -4.98 -37.13 5.10
CA PRO A 400 -4.46 -38.41 4.60
C PRO A 400 -5.53 -39.41 4.17
N SER A 401 -6.68 -39.46 4.86
CA SER A 401 -7.80 -40.33 4.51
C SER A 401 -8.40 -40.00 3.14
N HIS A 402 -8.42 -38.72 2.75
CA HIS A 402 -8.92 -38.28 1.45
C HIS A 402 -7.93 -38.58 0.33
N ARG A 403 -6.63 -38.36 0.58
CA ARG A 403 -5.55 -38.81 -0.32
C ARG A 403 -5.65 -40.31 -0.61
N ASP A 404 -5.81 -41.12 0.44
CA ASP A 404 -5.95 -42.57 0.31
C ASP A 404 -7.25 -42.95 -0.42
N GLY A 405 -8.34 -42.19 -0.21
CA GLY A 405 -9.59 -42.30 -0.96
C GLY A 405 -9.43 -42.04 -2.46
N VAL A 406 -8.61 -41.05 -2.84
CA VAL A 406 -8.28 -40.76 -4.25
C VAL A 406 -7.45 -41.88 -4.84
N ILE A 407 -6.43 -42.38 -4.13
CA ILE A 407 -5.64 -43.55 -4.56
C ILE A 407 -6.55 -44.78 -4.74
N ALA A 408 -7.51 -44.99 -3.85
CA ALA A 408 -8.50 -46.08 -3.98
C ALA A 408 -9.36 -45.91 -5.25
N ARG A 409 -9.72 -44.68 -5.63
CA ARG A 409 -10.45 -44.40 -6.88
C ARG A 409 -9.59 -44.62 -8.12
N LEU A 410 -8.35 -44.14 -8.12
CA LEU A 410 -7.40 -44.33 -9.22
C LEU A 410 -7.07 -45.81 -9.44
N THR A 411 -6.93 -46.58 -8.37
CA THR A 411 -6.69 -48.04 -8.43
C THR A 411 -7.94 -48.88 -8.71
N GLY A 412 -9.11 -48.26 -8.88
CA GLY A 412 -10.38 -48.95 -9.13
C GLY A 412 -10.98 -49.68 -7.92
N LYS A 413 -10.38 -49.57 -6.73
CA LYS A 413 -10.90 -50.14 -5.47
C LYS A 413 -12.13 -49.38 -4.95
N ARG A 414 -12.37 -48.16 -5.42
CA ARG A 414 -13.50 -47.31 -5.05
C ARG A 414 -14.05 -46.58 -6.28
N ALA A 415 -15.36 -46.33 -6.32
CA ALA A 415 -16.01 -45.56 -7.37
C ALA A 415 -17.03 -44.60 -6.78
N ALA A 416 -17.36 -43.52 -7.51
CA ALA A 416 -18.43 -42.60 -7.12
C ALA A 416 -19.82 -43.21 -7.33
N PHE A 417 -19.92 -44.25 -8.18
CA PHE A 417 -21.16 -45.00 -8.47
C PHE A 417 -21.87 -45.44 -7.18
N ASN A 418 -23.16 -45.13 -7.09
CA ASN A 418 -24.01 -45.48 -5.96
C ASN A 418 -25.48 -45.51 -6.38
N ILE A 419 -26.17 -46.63 -6.13
CA ILE A 419 -27.60 -46.77 -6.43
C ILE A 419 -28.40 -46.37 -5.20
N ASN A 420 -28.99 -45.17 -5.25
CA ASN A 420 -29.89 -44.68 -4.21
C ASN A 420 -31.31 -45.24 -4.40
N GLN A 421 -31.89 -45.81 -3.33
CA GLN A 421 -33.22 -46.42 -3.38
C GLN A 421 -34.35 -45.37 -3.47
N GLY A 422 -35.55 -45.79 -3.88
CA GLY A 422 -36.74 -44.94 -3.97
C GLY A 422 -36.79 -44.10 -5.24
N LYS A 423 -37.24 -42.84 -5.14
CA LYS A 423 -37.42 -41.93 -6.28
C LYS A 423 -36.18 -41.78 -7.19
N PRO A 424 -34.94 -41.69 -6.67
CA PRO A 424 -33.74 -41.65 -7.51
C PRO A 424 -33.57 -42.87 -8.43
N LYS A 425 -33.90 -44.08 -7.96
CA LYS A 425 -33.84 -45.30 -8.79
C LYS A 425 -34.81 -45.24 -9.98
N HIS A 426 -36.01 -44.70 -9.78
CA HIS A 426 -36.97 -44.48 -10.86
C HIS A 426 -36.49 -43.43 -11.87
N LEU A 427 -35.82 -42.38 -11.39
CA LEU A 427 -35.22 -41.36 -12.26
C LEU A 427 -34.10 -41.95 -13.12
N VAL A 428 -33.23 -42.81 -12.59
CA VAL A 428 -32.21 -43.51 -13.41
C VAL A 428 -32.86 -44.32 -14.55
N ALA A 429 -33.97 -45.01 -14.27
CA ALA A 429 -34.70 -45.73 -15.31
C ALA A 429 -35.35 -44.80 -16.35
N ALA A 430 -35.77 -43.60 -15.95
CA ALA A 430 -36.29 -42.57 -16.86
C ALA A 430 -35.18 -41.95 -17.73
N PHE A 431 -34.02 -41.68 -17.14
CA PHE A 431 -32.82 -41.21 -17.84
C PHE A 431 -32.37 -42.18 -18.94
N ALA A 432 -32.48 -43.49 -18.71
CA ALA A 432 -32.19 -44.51 -19.72
C ALA A 432 -33.15 -44.47 -20.93
N ARG A 433 -34.34 -43.85 -20.78
CA ARG A 433 -35.30 -43.61 -21.86
C ARG A 433 -35.18 -42.20 -22.47
N GLY A 434 -34.23 -41.39 -22.02
CA GLY A 434 -34.07 -40.00 -22.45
C GLY A 434 -35.01 -38.99 -21.77
N GLU A 435 -35.79 -39.43 -20.78
CA GLU A 435 -36.68 -38.56 -19.99
C GLU A 435 -35.85 -37.84 -18.90
N ILE A 436 -35.30 -36.67 -19.23
CA ILE A 436 -34.43 -35.89 -18.34
C ILE A 436 -35.08 -34.52 -18.08
N ASP A 437 -35.77 -34.41 -16.95
CA ASP A 437 -36.41 -33.16 -16.52
C ASP A 437 -35.45 -32.25 -15.76
N GLU A 438 -35.58 -30.94 -15.99
CA GLU A 438 -34.81 -29.92 -15.26
C GLU A 438 -35.31 -29.77 -13.81
N PRO A 439 -34.43 -29.88 -12.79
CA PRO A 439 -34.83 -29.68 -11.41
C PRO A 439 -35.17 -28.21 -11.09
N ALA A 440 -36.39 -27.97 -10.60
CA ALA A 440 -36.90 -26.61 -10.34
C ALA A 440 -36.59 -26.07 -8.92
N ASP A 441 -36.30 -26.96 -7.97
CA ASP A 441 -36.14 -26.62 -6.55
C ASP A 441 -35.09 -27.48 -5.84
N VAL A 442 -34.71 -27.11 -4.61
CA VAL A 442 -33.70 -27.84 -3.82
C VAL A 442 -34.07 -29.32 -3.62
N PRO A 443 -35.33 -29.70 -3.27
CA PRO A 443 -35.73 -31.11 -3.15
C PRO A 443 -35.66 -31.93 -4.44
N SER A 444 -36.06 -31.38 -5.58
CA SER A 444 -35.96 -32.04 -6.89
C SER A 444 -34.50 -32.15 -7.33
N ALA A 445 -33.71 -31.10 -7.15
CA ALA A 445 -32.27 -31.08 -7.43
C ALA A 445 -31.52 -32.13 -6.61
N HIS A 446 -31.92 -32.34 -5.34
CA HIS A 446 -31.29 -33.33 -4.48
C HIS A 446 -31.55 -34.76 -4.98
N LYS A 447 -32.81 -35.06 -5.37
CA LYS A 447 -33.17 -36.36 -5.95
C LYS A 447 -32.48 -36.59 -7.29
N PHE A 448 -32.38 -35.55 -8.12
CA PHE A 448 -31.66 -35.58 -9.38
C PHE A 448 -30.18 -35.92 -9.17
N ALA A 449 -29.49 -35.20 -8.28
CA ALA A 449 -28.08 -35.48 -7.96
C ALA A 449 -27.88 -36.91 -7.42
N LEU A 450 -28.77 -37.40 -6.56
CA LEU A 450 -28.74 -38.80 -6.08
C LEU A 450 -28.97 -39.82 -7.21
N ALA A 451 -29.79 -39.48 -8.21
CA ALA A 451 -30.01 -40.33 -9.38
C ALA A 451 -28.77 -40.35 -10.29
N VAL A 452 -28.12 -39.20 -10.49
CA VAL A 452 -26.89 -39.10 -11.29
C VAL A 452 -25.75 -39.97 -10.74
N GLN A 453 -25.67 -40.16 -9.42
CA GLN A 453 -24.72 -41.10 -8.81
C GLN A 453 -24.91 -42.56 -9.27
N GLY A 454 -26.11 -42.93 -9.70
CA GLY A 454 -26.48 -44.28 -10.13
C GLY A 454 -26.47 -44.49 -11.64
N LEU A 455 -25.98 -43.53 -12.44
CA LEU A 455 -25.90 -43.69 -13.89
C LEU A 455 -25.00 -44.88 -14.27
N PRO A 456 -25.41 -45.76 -15.19
CA PRO A 456 -24.61 -46.89 -15.64
C PRO A 456 -23.46 -46.46 -16.55
N ASP A 457 -22.47 -47.33 -16.73
CA ASP A 457 -21.45 -47.13 -17.77
C ASP A 457 -22.12 -47.21 -19.15
N GLY A 458 -21.70 -46.34 -20.08
CA GLY A 458 -22.33 -46.22 -21.40
C GLY A 458 -23.59 -45.35 -21.46
N GLN A 459 -23.94 -44.64 -20.39
CA GLN A 459 -25.04 -43.67 -20.38
C GLN A 459 -24.84 -42.56 -21.43
N GLU A 460 -25.88 -42.29 -22.21
CA GLU A 460 -25.93 -41.19 -23.19
C GLU A 460 -26.33 -39.85 -22.53
N ASN A 461 -26.20 -38.74 -23.27
CA ASN A 461 -26.58 -37.38 -22.84
C ASN A 461 -25.79 -36.84 -21.62
N LEU A 462 -24.52 -37.26 -21.45
CA LEU A 462 -23.67 -36.82 -20.35
C LEU A 462 -23.49 -35.29 -20.28
N ASP A 463 -23.48 -34.60 -21.42
CA ASP A 463 -23.39 -33.14 -21.49
C ASP A 463 -24.61 -32.45 -20.85
N LEU A 464 -25.81 -33.02 -21.04
CA LEU A 464 -27.03 -32.50 -20.42
C LEU A 464 -27.01 -32.70 -18.89
N PHE A 465 -26.52 -33.85 -18.41
CA PHE A 465 -26.31 -34.08 -16.98
C PHE A 465 -25.31 -33.10 -16.38
N GLN A 466 -24.25 -32.73 -17.12
CA GLN A 466 -23.27 -31.74 -16.67
C GLN A 466 -23.92 -30.36 -16.49
N GLN A 467 -24.71 -29.91 -17.47
CA GLN A 467 -25.43 -28.64 -17.42
C GLN A 467 -26.46 -28.60 -16.27
N LEU A 468 -27.25 -29.67 -16.10
CA LEU A 468 -28.24 -29.75 -15.02
C LEU A 468 -27.59 -29.86 -13.64
N LEU A 469 -26.44 -30.53 -13.52
CA LEU A 469 -25.68 -30.55 -12.27
C LEU A 469 -25.10 -29.17 -11.91
N LEU A 470 -24.72 -28.35 -12.88
CA LEU A 470 -24.32 -26.96 -12.62
C LEU A 470 -25.46 -26.16 -12.01
N LYS A 471 -26.68 -26.27 -12.55
CA LYS A 471 -27.88 -25.65 -11.97
C LYS A 471 -28.17 -26.20 -10.56
N CYS A 472 -28.06 -27.51 -10.35
CA CYS A 472 -28.21 -28.12 -9.01
C CYS A 472 -27.16 -27.60 -8.01
N TYR A 473 -25.93 -27.36 -8.49
CA TYR A 473 -24.86 -26.79 -7.69
C TYR A 473 -25.17 -25.35 -7.28
N GLU A 474 -25.68 -24.52 -8.20
CA GLU A 474 -26.10 -23.15 -7.92
C GLU A 474 -27.24 -23.08 -6.88
N LEU A 475 -28.23 -23.97 -6.98
CA LEU A 475 -29.31 -24.12 -5.99
C LEU A 475 -28.81 -24.54 -4.60
N SER A 476 -27.60 -25.11 -4.51
CA SER A 476 -26.97 -25.52 -3.25
C SER A 476 -26.29 -24.36 -2.50
N ASN A 477 -26.23 -23.15 -3.08
CA ASN A 477 -25.59 -21.98 -2.47
C ASN A 477 -26.45 -21.42 -1.32
N GLY A 478 -26.31 -22.01 -0.13
CA GLY A 478 -26.91 -21.53 1.11
C GLY A 478 -26.56 -22.42 2.30
N GLN A 479 -27.04 -22.04 3.49
CA GLN A 479 -26.65 -22.67 4.77
C GLN A 479 -27.72 -23.59 5.36
N THR A 480 -28.88 -23.74 4.70
CA THR A 480 -29.94 -24.61 5.21
C THR A 480 -29.49 -26.09 5.19
N PRO A 481 -30.00 -26.95 6.09
CA PRO A 481 -29.70 -28.37 6.07
C PRO A 481 -29.99 -29.03 4.70
N GLN A 482 -31.06 -28.61 4.02
CA GLN A 482 -31.45 -29.11 2.71
C GLN A 482 -30.42 -28.73 1.63
N GLN A 483 -29.92 -27.50 1.63
CA GLN A 483 -28.87 -27.04 0.71
C GLN A 483 -27.52 -27.72 0.98
N ARG A 484 -27.15 -27.93 2.25
CA ARG A 484 -25.92 -28.67 2.60
C ARG A 484 -25.98 -30.13 2.14
N ASN A 485 -27.14 -30.78 2.28
CA ASN A 485 -27.37 -32.14 1.79
C ASN A 485 -27.35 -32.20 0.25
N LEU A 486 -27.99 -31.24 -0.42
CA LEU A 486 -27.91 -31.07 -1.87
C LEU A 486 -26.46 -30.94 -2.32
N ARG A 487 -25.69 -30.06 -1.69
CA ARG A 487 -24.28 -29.82 -2.02
C ARG A 487 -23.46 -31.11 -1.97
N SER A 488 -23.55 -31.86 -0.87
CA SER A 488 -22.84 -33.14 -0.75
C SER A 488 -23.26 -34.16 -1.82
N ALA A 489 -24.55 -34.22 -2.18
CA ALA A 489 -25.03 -35.09 -3.24
C ALA A 489 -24.51 -34.68 -4.62
N VAL A 490 -24.43 -33.38 -4.90
CA VAL A 490 -23.92 -32.80 -6.15
C VAL A 490 -22.43 -33.09 -6.33
N PHE A 491 -21.61 -32.95 -5.28
CA PHE A 491 -20.18 -33.30 -5.37
C PHE A 491 -19.96 -34.76 -5.77
N ARG A 492 -20.67 -35.71 -5.14
CA ARG A 492 -20.54 -37.13 -5.51
C ARG A 492 -21.13 -37.43 -6.89
N ALA A 493 -22.22 -36.75 -7.28
CA ALA A 493 -22.80 -36.86 -8.61
C ALA A 493 -21.83 -36.37 -9.70
N ALA A 494 -21.17 -35.23 -9.48
CA ALA A 494 -20.13 -34.70 -10.36
C ALA A 494 -18.96 -35.69 -10.49
N CYS A 495 -18.53 -36.32 -9.40
CA CYS A 495 -17.52 -37.39 -9.45
C CYS A 495 -17.94 -38.61 -10.28
N ARG A 496 -19.23 -38.99 -10.26
CA ARG A 496 -19.73 -40.07 -11.11
C ARG A 496 -19.73 -39.67 -12.57
N LEU A 497 -20.15 -38.45 -12.88
CA LEU A 497 -20.12 -37.93 -14.24
C LEU A 497 -18.69 -37.80 -14.77
N ASP A 498 -17.76 -37.34 -13.92
CA ASP A 498 -16.32 -37.29 -14.19
C ASP A 498 -15.74 -38.67 -14.53
N GLU A 499 -16.11 -39.70 -13.76
CA GLU A 499 -15.75 -41.09 -14.04
C GLU A 499 -16.26 -41.57 -15.41
N LEU A 500 -17.51 -41.27 -15.75
CA LEU A 500 -18.12 -41.68 -17.03
C LEU A 500 -17.48 -40.97 -18.24
N LEU A 501 -17.10 -39.70 -18.08
CA LEU A 501 -16.56 -38.88 -19.17
C LEU A 501 -15.07 -39.09 -19.42
N TYR A 502 -14.26 -39.26 -18.37
CA TYR A 502 -12.80 -39.10 -18.46
C TYR A 502 -11.99 -40.33 -18.04
N LYS A 503 -12.56 -41.26 -17.25
CA LYS A 503 -11.80 -42.44 -16.77
C LYS A 503 -11.23 -43.28 -17.92
N ALA A 504 -12.06 -43.58 -18.92
CA ALA A 504 -11.63 -44.35 -20.10
C ALA A 504 -10.60 -43.59 -20.96
N LYS A 505 -10.70 -42.25 -21.02
CA LYS A 505 -9.78 -41.40 -21.80
C LYS A 505 -8.37 -41.33 -21.20
N VAL A 506 -8.26 -41.44 -19.88
CA VAL A 506 -6.97 -41.46 -19.15
C VAL A 506 -6.32 -42.85 -19.19
N SER A 507 -7.12 -43.91 -19.28
CA SER A 507 -6.61 -45.29 -19.38
C SER A 507 -6.21 -45.71 -20.80
N GLY A 508 -6.57 -44.93 -21.83
CA GLY A 508 -6.13 -45.11 -23.22
C GLY A 508 -4.91 -44.25 -23.54
N SER A 509 -3.89 -44.83 -24.17
CA SER A 509 -2.67 -44.12 -24.61
C SER A 509 -3.01 -42.92 -25.53
N PHE A 510 -2.89 -41.69 -25.02
CA PHE A 510 -3.19 -40.47 -25.78
C PHE A 510 -1.92 -39.94 -26.48
N GLN A 511 -1.98 -39.80 -27.82
CA GLN A 511 -1.09 -38.94 -28.62
C GLN A 511 -1.82 -37.61 -28.84
N PRO A 512 -1.20 -36.45 -28.53
CA PRO A 512 -1.86 -35.16 -28.70
C PRO A 512 -1.91 -34.78 -30.18
N THR A 513 -3.12 -34.65 -30.74
CA THR A 513 -3.35 -34.01 -32.04
C THR A 513 -3.17 -32.51 -31.89
N MET A 514 -2.05 -31.99 -32.40
CA MET A 514 -1.89 -30.57 -32.71
C MET A 514 -2.74 -30.22 -33.92
N ASP A 515 -3.81 -29.45 -33.74
CA ASP A 515 -4.49 -28.80 -34.85
C ASP A 515 -4.68 -27.30 -34.59
N ARG A 516 -3.99 -26.54 -35.46
CA ARG A 516 -4.29 -25.20 -36.01
C ARG A 516 -4.39 -24.00 -35.07
N ILE A 517 -3.24 -23.37 -34.88
CA ILE A 517 -3.13 -21.92 -34.69
C ILE A 517 -3.26 -21.28 -36.08
N LEU A 518 -4.34 -20.52 -36.33
CA LEU A 518 -4.42 -19.58 -37.46
C LEU A 518 -3.72 -18.27 -37.04
N PRO A 519 -2.86 -17.68 -37.89
CA PRO A 519 -2.23 -16.41 -37.59
C PRO A 519 -3.22 -15.27 -37.87
N LEU A 520 -3.40 -14.38 -36.89
CA LEU A 520 -4.10 -13.10 -37.09
C LEU A 520 -3.07 -12.06 -37.58
N SER A 521 -3.28 -11.61 -38.81
CA SER A 521 -2.77 -10.37 -39.40
C SER A 521 -3.46 -9.14 -38.82
#